data_AF-A0A316M7D4-F1
#
_entry.id   AF-A0A316M7D4-F1
#
_cell.length_a   1.000
_cell.length_b   1.000
_cell.length_c   1.000
_cell.angle_alpha   90.00
_cell.angle_beta   90.00
_cell.angle_gamma   90.00
#
_symmetry.space_group_name_H-M   'P 1'
#
loop_
_entity.id
_entity.type
_entity.pdbx_description
1 polymer ?
#
loop_
_entity_poly.entity_id
_entity_poly.type
_entity_poly.pdbx_seq_one_letter_code
_entity_poly.pdbx_strand_id
1 'polypeptide(L)'
;MAEKADVIRNLDQEIEGFNENSKTQPADLRMKKLEYYTALRNGIDVMPLNAPQIDALARCDNLLFMADRVFTAHVNKSETQPDYTSLCFWFADDVYREERMNKLWERLNSENEGYREELLQKTPKEIYESAYEISMKNELVMLFEESNISARRIDALLTLEYPLDALYREWLDSDASFLDMLLDSSENLIEKQDAYLQRQDYITHGETPSEDITLWNAMYDGDEMRYSGEDNEADEDLEQ
;
A
#
# COMPACT_ATOMS: atom_id res chain seq x y z
N MET A 1 -10.73 29.71 -5.09
CA MET A 1 -9.27 29.61 -4.99
C MET A 1 -8.93 30.15 -3.63
N ALA A 2 -8.30 29.34 -2.81
CA ALA A 2 -7.88 29.72 -1.48
C ALA A 2 -6.77 30.76 -1.56
N GLU A 3 -6.66 31.59 -0.53
CA GLU A 3 -5.54 32.50 -0.39
C GLU A 3 -4.52 31.91 0.59
N LYS A 4 -3.25 32.31 0.47
CA LYS A 4 -2.22 31.89 1.42
C LYS A 4 -2.59 32.23 2.87
N ALA A 5 -3.30 33.34 3.07
CA ALA A 5 -3.82 33.74 4.39
C ALA A 5 -4.73 32.68 5.01
N ASP A 6 -5.48 31.90 4.22
CA ASP A 6 -6.32 30.81 4.70
C ASP A 6 -5.48 29.64 5.24
N VAL A 7 -4.43 29.25 4.51
CA VAL A 7 -3.48 28.21 4.94
C VAL A 7 -2.85 28.59 6.27
N ILE A 8 -2.39 29.83 6.37
CA ILE A 8 -1.74 30.34 7.57
C ILE A 8 -2.70 30.37 8.76
N ARG A 9 -3.93 30.82 8.55
CA ARG A 9 -4.98 30.79 9.57
C ARG A 9 -5.28 29.37 10.05
N ASN A 10 -5.33 28.39 9.15
CA ASN A 10 -5.54 26.98 9.52
C ASN A 10 -4.36 26.43 10.35
N LEU A 11 -3.12 26.71 9.94
CA LEU A 11 -1.93 26.34 10.72
C LEU A 11 -1.94 26.99 12.11
N ASP A 12 -2.28 28.26 12.21
CA ASP A 12 -2.37 28.96 13.51
C ASP A 12 -3.42 28.30 14.42
N GLN A 13 -4.58 27.92 13.87
CA GLN A 13 -5.64 27.22 14.60
C GLN A 13 -5.21 25.82 15.07
N GLU A 14 -4.58 25.02 14.18
CA GLU A 14 -4.10 23.68 14.56
C GLU A 14 -2.98 23.75 15.60
N ILE A 15 -2.05 24.72 15.49
CA ILE A 15 -0.97 24.93 16.47
C ILE A 15 -1.52 25.33 17.83
N GLU A 16 -2.50 26.24 17.87
CA GLU A 16 -3.18 26.62 19.11
C GLU A 16 -3.87 25.41 19.74
N GLY A 17 -4.64 24.65 18.95
CA GLY A 17 -5.29 23.43 19.40
C GLY A 17 -4.30 22.38 19.93
N PHE A 18 -3.17 22.19 19.25
CA PHE A 18 -2.10 21.31 19.74
C PHE A 18 -1.52 21.81 21.07
N ASN A 19 -1.24 23.11 21.20
CA ASN A 19 -0.68 23.68 22.43
C ASN A 19 -1.63 23.51 23.63
N GLU A 20 -2.95 23.61 23.41
CA GLU A 20 -3.95 23.36 24.45
C GLU A 20 -4.04 21.89 24.83
N ASN A 21 -4.10 21.00 23.84
CA ASN A 21 -4.31 19.57 24.03
C ASN A 21 -3.04 18.83 24.54
N SER A 22 -1.86 19.38 24.31
CA SER A 22 -0.57 18.77 24.70
C SER A 22 -0.05 19.23 26.07
N LYS A 23 -0.84 19.97 26.86
CA LYS A 23 -0.41 20.49 28.19
C LYS A 23 0.06 19.40 29.15
N THR A 24 -0.47 18.18 29.03
CA THR A 24 -0.13 17.02 29.85
C THR A 24 1.08 16.22 29.33
N GLN A 25 1.58 16.52 28.13
CA GLN A 25 2.74 15.85 27.55
C GLN A 25 4.06 16.37 28.16
N PRO A 26 5.16 15.60 28.08
CA PRO A 26 6.47 16.07 28.49
C PRO A 26 6.84 17.40 27.81
N ALA A 27 7.32 18.37 28.60
CA ALA A 27 7.59 19.73 28.13
C ALA A 27 8.58 19.75 26.95
N ASP A 28 9.61 18.90 27.00
CA ASP A 28 10.64 18.82 25.95
C ASP A 28 10.07 18.36 24.60
N LEU A 29 9.19 17.35 24.61
CA LEU A 29 8.52 16.85 23.41
C LEU A 29 7.59 17.92 22.83
N ARG A 30 6.78 18.55 23.68
CA ARG A 30 5.87 19.63 23.28
C ARG A 30 6.64 20.81 22.68
N MET A 31 7.72 21.24 23.33
CA MET A 31 8.53 22.37 22.89
C MET A 31 9.14 22.11 21.52
N LYS A 32 9.70 20.90 21.33
CA LYS A 32 10.25 20.46 20.04
C LYS A 32 9.20 20.52 18.94
N LYS A 33 7.98 20.02 19.21
CA LYS A 33 6.86 20.07 18.26
C LYS A 33 6.47 21.50 17.87
N LEU A 34 6.25 22.35 18.87
CA LEU A 34 5.90 23.76 18.65
C LEU A 34 6.97 24.52 17.87
N GLU A 35 8.26 24.19 18.08
CA GLU A 35 9.36 24.80 17.35
C GLU A 35 9.22 24.57 15.84
N TYR A 36 9.15 23.31 15.40
CA TYR A 36 9.07 23.02 13.96
C TYR A 36 7.72 23.36 13.35
N TYR A 37 6.61 23.26 14.09
CA TYR A 37 5.31 23.74 13.59
C TYR A 37 5.34 25.24 13.32
N THR A 38 5.89 26.03 14.24
CA THR A 38 6.01 27.49 14.08
C THR A 38 6.98 27.83 12.93
N ALA A 39 8.08 27.09 12.82
CA ALA A 39 9.03 27.27 11.73
C ALA A 39 8.40 26.97 10.35
N LEU A 40 7.65 25.87 10.22
CA LEU A 40 6.92 25.52 9.00
C LEU A 40 5.86 26.57 8.66
N ARG A 41 5.05 27.00 9.64
CA ARG A 41 4.06 28.06 9.45
C ARG A 41 4.69 29.35 8.93
N ASN A 42 5.78 29.81 9.55
CA ASN A 42 6.47 31.02 9.12
C ASN A 42 7.14 30.86 7.76
N GLY A 43 7.72 29.69 7.48
CA GLY A 43 8.33 29.38 6.19
C GLY A 43 7.31 29.33 5.05
N ILE A 44 6.13 28.73 5.27
CA ILE A 44 5.03 28.68 4.30
C ILE A 44 4.49 30.08 3.98
N ASP A 45 4.47 30.99 4.97
CA ASP A 45 4.03 32.38 4.78
C ASP A 45 4.91 33.10 3.75
N VAL A 46 6.23 32.93 3.86
CA VAL A 46 7.21 33.57 2.96
C VAL A 46 7.48 32.79 1.66
N MET A 47 7.16 31.48 1.62
CA MET A 47 7.47 30.61 0.49
C MET A 47 6.67 31.00 -0.77
N PRO A 48 7.30 31.05 -1.97
CA PRO A 48 6.59 31.32 -3.22
C PRO A 48 5.83 30.08 -3.69
N LEU A 49 4.62 29.89 -3.18
CA LEU A 49 3.72 28.80 -3.55
C LEU A 49 2.89 29.18 -4.78
N ASN A 50 2.67 28.22 -5.67
CA ASN A 50 1.73 28.39 -6.79
C ASN A 50 0.27 28.15 -6.31
N ALA A 51 -0.71 28.58 -7.12
CA ALA A 51 -2.12 28.49 -6.75
C ALA A 51 -2.57 27.04 -6.42
N PRO A 52 -2.21 26.00 -7.21
CA PRO A 52 -2.52 24.62 -6.84
C PRO A 52 -1.96 24.19 -5.48
N GLN A 53 -0.73 24.57 -5.14
CA GLN A 53 -0.15 24.25 -3.83
C GLN A 53 -0.90 24.95 -2.69
N ILE A 54 -1.32 26.20 -2.89
CA ILE A 54 -2.12 26.93 -1.90
C ILE A 54 -3.48 26.27 -1.69
N ASP A 55 -4.16 25.90 -2.79
CA ASP A 55 -5.44 25.19 -2.73
C ASP A 55 -5.30 23.83 -2.02
N ALA A 56 -4.20 23.11 -2.25
CA ALA A 56 -3.89 21.84 -1.59
C ALA A 56 -3.74 21.99 -0.08
N LEU A 57 -2.90 22.94 0.33
CA LEU A 57 -2.65 23.24 1.73
C LEU A 57 -3.92 23.73 2.44
N ALA A 58 -4.75 24.51 1.77
CA ALA A 58 -5.98 25.04 2.35
C ALA A 58 -7.06 23.98 2.54
N ARG A 59 -7.08 22.92 1.71
CA ARG A 59 -8.01 21.79 1.77
C ARG A 59 -7.53 20.65 2.67
N CYS A 60 -6.30 20.70 3.15
CA CYS A 60 -5.76 19.67 4.03
C CYS A 60 -6.34 19.83 5.44
N ASP A 61 -7.07 18.81 5.92
CA ASP A 61 -7.72 18.85 7.24
C ASP A 61 -6.77 18.61 8.42
N ASN A 62 -5.54 18.11 8.17
CA ASN A 62 -4.60 17.71 9.21
C ASN A 62 -3.16 18.15 8.86
N LEU A 63 -2.93 19.45 8.78
CA LEU A 63 -1.63 20.00 8.39
C LEU A 63 -0.52 19.63 9.38
N LEU A 64 -0.81 19.57 10.69
CA LEU A 64 0.18 19.17 11.69
C LEU A 64 0.56 17.68 11.61
N PHE A 65 -0.37 16.81 11.22
CA PHE A 65 -0.04 15.41 10.97
C PHE A 65 0.93 15.27 9.80
N MET A 66 0.69 16.02 8.73
CA MET A 66 1.57 16.07 7.56
C MET A 66 2.95 16.65 7.92
N ALA A 67 2.98 17.69 8.77
CA ALA A 67 4.22 18.25 9.31
C ALA A 67 5.02 17.22 10.12
N ASP A 68 4.36 16.46 11.00
CA ASP A 68 4.96 15.37 11.77
C ASP A 68 5.55 14.29 10.87
N ARG A 69 4.81 13.90 9.83
CA ARG A 69 5.23 12.89 8.84
C ARG A 69 6.51 13.32 8.14
N VAL A 70 6.53 14.54 7.61
CA VAL A 70 7.68 15.10 6.91
C VAL A 70 8.87 15.29 7.84
N PHE A 71 8.65 15.81 9.05
CA PHE A 71 9.71 15.96 10.04
C PHE A 71 10.35 14.61 10.38
N THR A 72 9.55 13.58 10.61
CA THR A 72 10.02 12.23 10.95
C THR A 72 10.77 11.57 9.79
N ALA A 73 10.34 11.82 8.55
CA ALA A 73 10.98 11.26 7.36
C ALA A 73 12.32 11.93 7.02
N HIS A 74 12.48 13.21 7.32
CA HIS A 74 13.61 14.02 6.83
C HIS A 74 14.58 14.51 7.89
N VAL A 75 14.22 14.50 9.18
CA VAL A 75 15.08 15.01 10.27
C VAL A 75 15.65 13.86 11.10
N ASN A 76 16.96 13.86 11.28
CA ASN A 76 17.61 12.87 12.13
C ASN A 76 17.36 13.15 13.61
N LYS A 77 17.20 12.10 14.43
CA LYS A 77 16.96 12.24 15.87
C LYS A 77 18.09 12.97 16.62
N SER A 78 19.32 12.91 16.11
CA SER A 78 20.51 13.57 16.65
C SER A 78 20.74 14.98 16.13
N GLU A 79 19.93 15.43 15.16
CA GLU A 79 20.06 16.75 14.56
C GLU A 79 19.53 17.81 15.53
N THR A 80 20.40 18.75 15.91
CA THR A 80 20.10 19.79 16.88
C THR A 80 19.41 21.00 16.26
N GLN A 81 19.59 21.22 14.96
CA GLN A 81 18.97 22.32 14.23
C GLN A 81 18.61 21.87 12.80
N PRO A 82 17.35 21.49 12.56
CA PRO A 82 16.89 21.06 11.23
C PRO A 82 16.92 22.20 10.20
N ASP A 83 17.16 21.86 8.93
CA ASP A 83 16.95 22.80 7.83
C ASP A 83 15.45 23.00 7.57
N TYR A 84 14.89 24.02 8.23
CA TYR A 84 13.49 24.38 8.08
C TYR A 84 13.11 24.87 6.68
N THR A 85 14.06 25.33 5.85
CA THR A 85 13.77 25.74 4.48
C THR A 85 13.42 24.52 3.63
N SER A 86 14.25 23.47 3.71
CA SER A 86 13.99 22.21 3.03
C SER A 86 12.75 21.51 3.58
N LEU A 87 12.51 21.57 4.90
CA LEU A 87 11.29 21.03 5.50
C LEU A 87 10.02 21.71 4.99
N CYS A 88 10.01 23.03 4.80
CA CYS A 88 8.86 23.72 4.20
C CYS A 88 8.60 23.24 2.76
N PHE A 89 9.66 23.02 1.98
CA PHE A 89 9.53 22.50 0.63
C PHE A 89 8.94 21.09 0.63
N TRP A 90 9.51 20.17 1.42
CA TRP A 90 8.99 18.80 1.52
C TRP A 90 7.57 18.78 2.06
N PHE A 91 7.24 19.65 3.02
CA PHE A 91 5.87 19.76 3.54
C PHE A 91 4.87 20.20 2.46
N ALA A 92 5.16 21.28 1.74
CA ALA A 92 4.29 21.74 0.66
C ALA A 92 4.19 20.72 -0.49
N ASP A 93 5.29 20.07 -0.85
CA ASP A 93 5.31 19.03 -1.88
C ASP A 93 4.52 17.79 -1.47
N ASP A 94 4.68 17.35 -0.22
CA ASP A 94 4.01 16.18 0.34
C ASP A 94 2.49 16.41 0.42
N VAL A 95 2.05 17.55 0.94
CA VAL A 95 0.62 17.93 0.95
C VAL A 95 0.06 18.02 -0.46
N TYR A 96 0.78 18.66 -1.37
CA TYR A 96 0.31 18.80 -2.75
C TYR A 96 0.29 17.44 -3.48
N ARG A 97 1.23 16.53 -3.20
CA ARG A 97 1.22 15.16 -3.74
C ARG A 97 -0.01 14.40 -3.27
N GLU A 98 -0.33 14.43 -1.98
CA GLU A 98 -1.51 13.74 -1.43
C GLU A 98 -2.81 14.25 -2.05
N GLU A 99 -2.95 15.57 -2.24
CA GLU A 99 -4.13 16.12 -2.91
C GLU A 99 -4.28 15.56 -4.35
N ARG A 100 -3.17 15.45 -5.09
CA ARG A 100 -3.20 14.87 -6.44
C ARG A 100 -3.45 13.36 -6.42
N MET A 101 -2.95 12.65 -5.41
CA MET A 101 -3.25 11.23 -5.21
C MET A 101 -4.74 11.04 -4.98
N ASN A 102 -5.33 11.79 -4.05
CA ASN A 102 -6.76 11.74 -3.76
C ASN A 102 -7.58 12.02 -5.02
N LYS A 103 -7.20 13.03 -5.80
CA LYS A 103 -7.86 13.33 -7.08
C LYS A 103 -7.75 12.17 -8.10
N LEU A 104 -6.61 11.50 -8.16
CA LEU A 104 -6.44 10.33 -9.02
C LEU A 104 -7.36 9.20 -8.55
N TRP A 105 -7.33 8.89 -7.25
CA TRP A 105 -8.19 7.86 -6.65
C TRP A 105 -9.68 8.16 -6.88
N GLU A 106 -10.13 9.40 -6.67
CA GLU A 106 -11.51 9.82 -6.95
C GLU A 106 -11.89 9.54 -8.41
N ARG A 107 -10.99 9.85 -9.37
CA ARG A 107 -11.25 9.56 -10.79
C ARG A 107 -11.34 8.06 -11.07
N LEU A 108 -10.43 7.26 -10.50
CA LEU A 108 -10.46 5.80 -10.64
C LEU A 108 -11.77 5.24 -10.05
N ASN A 109 -12.14 5.67 -8.85
CA ASN A 109 -13.35 5.22 -8.18
C ASN A 109 -14.62 5.63 -8.94
N SER A 110 -14.73 6.89 -9.37
CA SER A 110 -15.88 7.36 -10.16
C SER A 110 -16.02 6.63 -11.50
N GLU A 111 -14.90 6.32 -12.16
CA GLU A 111 -14.92 5.51 -13.38
C GLU A 111 -15.42 4.09 -13.10
N ASN A 112 -14.97 3.47 -12.01
CA ASN A 112 -15.43 2.16 -11.58
C ASN A 112 -16.92 2.14 -11.21
N GLU A 113 -17.38 3.15 -10.46
CA GLU A 113 -18.79 3.32 -10.10
C GLU A 113 -19.66 3.47 -11.35
N GLY A 114 -19.25 4.32 -12.30
CA GLY A 114 -19.95 4.47 -13.57
C GLY A 114 -20.03 3.16 -14.37
N TYR A 115 -18.91 2.42 -14.44
CA TYR A 115 -18.89 1.11 -15.09
C TYR A 115 -19.85 0.12 -14.42
N ARG A 116 -19.91 0.09 -13.08
CA ARG A 116 -20.83 -0.77 -12.33
C ARG A 116 -22.28 -0.37 -12.54
N GLU A 117 -22.60 0.92 -12.60
CA GLU A 117 -23.95 1.41 -12.91
C GLU A 117 -24.40 0.99 -14.31
N GLU A 118 -23.52 1.06 -15.30
CA GLU A 118 -23.79 0.58 -16.66
C GLU A 118 -24.06 -0.94 -16.68
N LEU A 119 -23.28 -1.72 -15.93
CA LEU A 119 -23.46 -3.17 -15.83
C LEU A 119 -24.81 -3.57 -15.22
N LEU A 120 -25.36 -2.78 -14.29
CA LEU A 120 -26.67 -3.04 -13.69
C LEU A 120 -27.82 -2.97 -14.72
N GLN A 121 -27.60 -2.36 -15.89
CA GLN A 121 -28.58 -2.32 -16.98
C GLN A 121 -28.44 -3.50 -17.96
N LYS A 122 -27.41 -4.34 -17.80
CA LYS A 122 -27.14 -5.49 -18.68
C LYS A 122 -27.82 -6.77 -18.20
N THR A 123 -27.86 -7.78 -19.06
CA THR A 123 -28.38 -9.11 -18.71
C THR A 123 -27.45 -9.85 -17.74
N PRO A 124 -27.97 -10.83 -16.96
CA PRO A 124 -27.12 -11.64 -16.09
C PRO A 124 -25.96 -12.34 -16.82
N LYS A 125 -26.15 -12.69 -18.10
CA LYS A 125 -25.09 -13.32 -18.91
C LYS A 125 -23.97 -12.33 -19.21
N GLU A 126 -24.30 -11.11 -19.63
CA GLU A 126 -23.29 -10.07 -19.91
C GLU A 126 -22.54 -9.65 -18.65
N ILE A 127 -23.23 -9.62 -17.49
CA ILE A 127 -22.58 -9.38 -16.19
C ILE A 127 -21.61 -10.51 -15.85
N TYR A 128 -22.01 -11.77 -16.04
CA TYR A 128 -21.15 -12.93 -15.84
C TYR A 128 -19.91 -12.90 -16.74
N GLU A 129 -20.06 -12.56 -18.02
CA GLU A 129 -18.96 -12.39 -18.96
C GLU A 129 -18.02 -11.24 -18.54
N SER A 130 -18.54 -10.23 -17.83
CA SER A 130 -17.77 -9.09 -17.33
C SER A 130 -17.14 -9.33 -15.95
N ALA A 131 -17.36 -10.49 -15.31
CA ALA A 131 -16.97 -10.72 -13.92
C ALA A 131 -15.47 -10.52 -13.66
N TYR A 132 -14.62 -10.95 -14.60
CA TYR A 132 -13.18 -10.76 -14.51
C TYR A 132 -12.79 -9.27 -14.51
N GLU A 133 -13.35 -8.49 -15.45
CA GLU A 133 -13.13 -7.05 -15.52
C GLU A 133 -13.61 -6.33 -14.25
N ILE A 134 -14.78 -6.71 -13.72
CA ILE A 134 -15.30 -6.15 -12.47
C ILE A 134 -14.31 -6.38 -11.32
N SER A 135 -13.84 -7.62 -11.17
CA SER A 135 -12.89 -7.97 -10.11
C SER A 135 -11.59 -7.17 -10.27
N MET A 136 -10.99 -7.16 -11.46
CA MET A 136 -9.71 -6.48 -11.67
C MET A 136 -9.81 -4.96 -11.55
N LYS A 137 -10.88 -4.33 -12.02
CA LYS A 137 -11.10 -2.89 -11.83
C LYS A 137 -11.25 -2.51 -10.36
N ASN A 138 -11.90 -3.35 -9.54
CA ASN A 138 -11.96 -3.15 -8.09
C ASN A 138 -10.58 -3.26 -7.44
N GLU A 139 -9.80 -4.29 -7.78
CA GLU A 139 -8.43 -4.48 -7.28
C GLU A 139 -7.52 -3.30 -7.66
N LEU A 140 -7.63 -2.81 -8.90
CA LEU A 140 -6.88 -1.63 -9.34
C LEU A 140 -7.27 -0.38 -8.55
N VAL A 141 -8.54 -0.13 -8.25
CA VAL A 141 -8.93 1.01 -7.41
C VAL A 141 -8.34 0.88 -6.00
N MET A 142 -8.42 -0.30 -5.39
CA MET A 142 -7.85 -0.56 -4.06
C MET A 142 -6.32 -0.39 -4.04
N LEU A 143 -5.63 -0.82 -5.11
CA LEU A 143 -4.18 -0.66 -5.24
C LEU A 143 -3.75 0.80 -5.06
N PHE A 144 -4.52 1.75 -5.60
CA PHE A 144 -4.19 3.17 -5.52
C PHE A 144 -4.65 3.86 -4.22
N GLU A 145 -5.52 3.24 -3.43
CA GLU A 145 -5.96 3.77 -2.13
C GLU A 145 -4.81 3.87 -1.12
N GLU A 146 -3.91 2.87 -1.10
CA GLU A 146 -2.76 2.81 -0.19
C GLU A 146 -1.41 3.00 -0.91
N SER A 147 -1.43 3.39 -2.19
CA SER A 147 -0.20 3.48 -2.98
C SER A 147 0.68 4.68 -2.59
N ASN A 148 2.00 4.48 -2.56
CA ASN A 148 2.96 5.57 -2.46
C ASN A 148 3.68 5.77 -3.80
N ILE A 149 2.94 6.23 -4.82
CA ILE A 149 3.52 6.59 -6.11
C ILE A 149 3.98 8.04 -6.15
N SER A 150 5.02 8.32 -6.94
CA SER A 150 5.59 9.66 -7.02
C SER A 150 4.65 10.66 -7.71
N ALA A 151 4.79 11.93 -7.34
CA ALA A 151 4.09 13.07 -7.97
C ALA A 151 4.02 12.98 -9.50
N ARG A 152 5.17 12.71 -10.14
CA ARG A 152 5.27 12.60 -11.61
C ARG A 152 4.43 11.45 -12.18
N ARG A 153 4.33 10.33 -11.47
CA ARG A 153 3.53 9.17 -11.90
C ARG A 153 2.03 9.45 -11.74
N ILE A 154 1.64 10.12 -10.66
CA ILE A 154 0.26 10.59 -10.46
C ILE A 154 -0.13 11.52 -11.60
N ASP A 155 0.72 12.50 -11.90
CA ASP A 155 0.46 13.47 -12.98
C ASP A 155 0.34 12.78 -14.34
N ALA A 156 1.18 11.76 -14.61
CA ALA A 156 1.08 10.98 -15.83
C ALA A 156 -0.28 10.26 -15.95
N LEU A 157 -0.75 9.60 -14.89
CA LEU A 157 -2.06 8.94 -14.91
C LEU A 157 -3.21 9.95 -15.03
N LEU A 158 -3.09 11.12 -14.39
CA LEU A 158 -4.09 12.19 -14.49
C LEU A 158 -4.20 12.77 -15.92
N THR A 159 -3.23 12.56 -16.80
CA THR A 159 -3.36 12.98 -18.22
C THR A 159 -4.26 12.06 -19.04
N LEU A 160 -4.53 10.83 -18.57
CA LEU A 160 -5.42 9.90 -19.26
C LEU A 160 -6.87 10.35 -19.09
N GLU A 161 -7.69 10.14 -20.12
CA GLU A 161 -9.13 10.44 -20.05
C GLU A 161 -9.86 9.45 -19.14
N TYR A 162 -9.58 8.16 -19.34
CA TYR A 162 -10.12 7.02 -18.58
C TYR A 162 -8.96 6.22 -17.93
N PRO A 163 -8.39 6.71 -16.82
CA PRO A 163 -7.21 6.11 -16.21
C PRO A 163 -7.43 4.67 -15.74
N LEU A 164 -8.60 4.30 -15.24
CA LEU A 164 -8.84 2.94 -14.72
C LEU A 164 -8.93 1.93 -15.87
N ASP A 165 -9.66 2.27 -16.92
CA ASP A 165 -9.78 1.47 -18.15
C ASP A 165 -8.43 1.34 -18.87
N ALA A 166 -7.61 2.39 -18.89
CA ALA A 166 -6.24 2.29 -19.40
C ALA A 166 -5.37 1.32 -18.59
N LEU A 167 -5.43 1.38 -17.24
CA LEU A 167 -4.73 0.44 -16.36
C LEU A 167 -5.22 -1.00 -16.57
N TYR A 168 -6.53 -1.19 -16.72
CA TYR A 168 -7.12 -2.50 -16.98
C TYR A 168 -6.68 -3.08 -18.32
N ARG A 169 -6.60 -2.27 -19.38
CA ARG A 169 -6.08 -2.74 -20.68
C ARG A 169 -4.61 -3.15 -20.60
N GLU A 170 -3.77 -2.36 -19.93
CA GLU A 170 -2.37 -2.71 -19.71
C GLU A 170 -2.25 -4.02 -18.89
N TRP A 171 -3.15 -4.23 -17.93
CA TRP A 171 -3.23 -5.48 -17.19
C TRP A 171 -3.55 -6.68 -18.10
N LEU A 172 -4.49 -6.56 -19.03
CA LEU A 172 -4.83 -7.64 -19.97
C LEU A 172 -3.66 -8.08 -20.86
N ASP A 173 -2.69 -7.20 -21.11
CA ASP A 173 -1.48 -7.54 -21.86
C ASP A 173 -0.41 -8.25 -21.01
N SER A 174 -0.56 -8.23 -19.68
CA SER A 174 0.44 -8.72 -18.70
C SER A 174 -0.11 -9.74 -17.68
N ASP A 175 -1.39 -10.09 -17.77
CA ASP A 175 -2.11 -10.96 -16.83
C ASP A 175 -1.60 -12.42 -16.80
N ALA A 176 -0.83 -12.84 -17.81
CA ALA A 176 -0.11 -14.12 -17.77
C ALA A 176 0.77 -14.26 -16.51
N SER A 177 1.35 -13.16 -16.03
CA SER A 177 2.14 -13.13 -14.79
C SER A 177 1.30 -13.41 -13.54
N PHE A 178 0.00 -13.15 -13.58
CA PHE A 178 -0.92 -13.53 -12.50
C PHE A 178 -1.11 -15.04 -12.42
N LEU A 179 -1.18 -15.70 -13.58
CA LEU A 179 -1.30 -17.14 -13.64
C LEU A 179 -0.05 -17.81 -13.08
N ASP A 180 1.13 -17.24 -13.28
CA ASP A 180 2.37 -17.72 -12.64
C ASP A 180 2.26 -17.68 -11.11
N MET A 181 1.74 -16.60 -10.52
CA MET A 181 1.51 -16.53 -9.07
C MET A 181 0.48 -17.57 -8.57
N LEU A 182 -0.55 -17.86 -9.37
CA LEU A 182 -1.52 -18.92 -9.04
C LEU A 182 -0.90 -20.32 -9.16
N LEU A 183 -0.03 -20.53 -10.14
CA LEU A 183 0.75 -21.76 -10.30
C LEU A 183 1.65 -21.96 -9.08
N ASP A 184 2.44 -20.94 -8.71
CA ASP A 184 3.29 -20.98 -7.52
C ASP A 184 2.49 -21.32 -6.26
N SER A 185 1.32 -20.69 -6.05
CA SER A 185 0.46 -20.99 -4.91
C SER A 185 -0.08 -22.42 -4.95
N SER A 186 -0.35 -22.96 -6.14
CA SER A 186 -0.85 -24.32 -6.33
C SER A 186 0.25 -25.34 -6.08
N GLU A 187 1.45 -25.12 -6.62
CA GLU A 187 2.64 -25.95 -6.38
C GLU A 187 2.99 -25.99 -4.90
N ASN A 188 2.99 -24.84 -4.21
CA ASN A 188 3.19 -24.77 -2.76
C ASN A 188 2.17 -25.61 -1.97
N LEU A 189 0.91 -25.67 -2.40
CA LEU A 189 -0.10 -26.51 -1.75
C LEU A 189 0.16 -27.99 -2.04
N ILE A 190 0.50 -28.33 -3.29
CA ILE A 190 0.81 -29.69 -3.72
C ILE A 190 2.01 -30.23 -2.93
N GLU A 191 3.10 -29.47 -2.82
CA GLU A 191 4.29 -29.86 -2.05
C GLU A 191 3.97 -30.07 -0.57
N LYS A 192 3.17 -29.18 0.04
CA LYS A 192 2.73 -29.35 1.44
C LYS A 192 1.91 -30.62 1.63
N GLN A 193 1.01 -30.90 0.70
CA GLN A 193 0.16 -32.08 0.75
C GLN A 193 0.98 -33.36 0.53
N ASP A 194 1.86 -33.37 -0.47
CA ASP A 194 2.76 -34.49 -0.75
C ASP A 194 3.67 -34.79 0.44
N ALA A 195 4.30 -33.77 1.03
CA ALA A 195 5.10 -33.92 2.24
C ALA A 195 4.29 -34.43 3.44
N TYR A 196 3.03 -34.01 3.60
CA TYR A 196 2.14 -34.54 4.65
C TYR A 196 1.87 -36.03 4.45
N LEU A 197 1.55 -36.44 3.22
CA LEU A 197 1.27 -37.84 2.87
C LEU A 197 2.51 -38.72 3.04
N GLN A 198 3.70 -38.24 2.63
CA GLN A 198 4.98 -38.95 2.80
C GLN A 198 5.43 -39.06 4.27
N ARG A 199 5.22 -38.02 5.10
CA ARG A 199 5.62 -38.06 6.53
C ARG A 199 4.92 -39.15 7.33
N GLN A 200 3.70 -39.55 6.96
CA GLN A 200 2.93 -40.58 7.66
C GLN A 200 3.21 -42.02 7.17
N ASP A 201 4.11 -42.22 6.21
CA ASP A 201 4.70 -43.55 6.00
C ASP A 201 5.57 -43.98 7.20
N TYR A 202 6.10 -43.01 7.95
CA TYR A 202 6.91 -43.22 9.14
C TYR A 202 6.11 -42.97 10.43
N ILE A 203 4.89 -43.52 10.56
CA ILE A 203 4.26 -43.63 11.88
C ILE A 203 5.06 -44.65 12.72
N THR A 204 6.21 -44.21 13.20
CA THR A 204 6.74 -44.56 14.51
C THR A 204 5.80 -43.93 15.53
N HIS A 205 5.03 -44.76 16.26
CA HIS A 205 4.22 -44.46 17.47
C HIS A 205 2.71 -44.76 17.42
N GLY A 206 2.24 -45.62 16.51
CA GLY A 206 1.00 -46.38 16.74
C GLY A 206 -0.32 -45.61 16.61
N GLU A 207 -0.34 -44.49 15.88
CA GLU A 207 -1.58 -43.86 15.42
C GLU A 207 -2.06 -44.51 14.11
N THR A 208 -3.37 -44.73 13.96
CA THR A 208 -3.92 -45.26 12.70
C THR A 208 -3.88 -44.14 11.65
N PRO A 209 -3.30 -44.37 10.45
CA PRO A 209 -3.33 -43.39 9.37
C PRO A 209 -4.76 -42.96 9.03
N SER A 210 -4.94 -41.74 8.53
CA SER A 210 -6.23 -41.33 7.97
C SER A 210 -6.60 -42.17 6.74
N GLU A 211 -7.89 -42.18 6.36
CA GLU A 211 -8.37 -42.91 5.17
C GLU A 211 -7.65 -42.42 3.89
N ASP A 212 -7.39 -41.12 3.77
CA ASP A 212 -6.67 -40.52 2.65
C ASP A 212 -5.23 -41.05 2.52
N ILE A 213 -4.53 -41.22 3.66
CA ILE A 213 -3.17 -41.77 3.68
C ILE A 213 -3.18 -43.25 3.34
N THR A 214 -4.15 -44.01 3.85
CA THR A 214 -4.29 -45.43 3.56
C THR A 214 -4.51 -45.66 2.06
N LEU A 215 -5.38 -44.85 1.45
CA LEU A 215 -5.64 -44.90 0.01
C LEU A 215 -4.40 -44.47 -0.80
N TRP A 216 -3.74 -43.38 -0.41
CA TRP A 216 -2.52 -42.90 -1.04
C TRP A 216 -1.40 -43.95 -1.03
N ASN A 217 -1.16 -44.56 0.14
CA ASN A 217 -0.15 -45.60 0.30
C ASN A 217 -0.47 -46.84 -0.53
N ALA A 218 -1.74 -47.24 -0.61
CA ALA A 218 -2.16 -48.36 -1.45
C ALA A 218 -2.01 -48.06 -2.96
N MET A 219 -2.14 -46.80 -3.38
CA MET A 219 -1.97 -46.40 -4.78
C MET A 219 -0.52 -46.47 -5.26
N TYR A 220 0.44 -46.17 -4.39
CA TYR A 220 1.87 -46.10 -4.71
C TYR A 220 2.69 -47.21 -4.03
N ASP A 221 2.03 -48.28 -3.57
CA ASP A 221 2.68 -49.45 -2.99
C ASP A 221 3.57 -50.14 -4.04
N GLY A 222 4.88 -50.16 -3.81
CA GLY A 222 5.87 -50.76 -4.71
C GLY A 222 6.37 -49.85 -5.85
N ASP A 223 6.06 -48.55 -5.84
CA ASP A 223 6.63 -47.59 -6.80
C ASP A 223 8.01 -47.09 -6.32
N GLU A 224 9.06 -47.27 -7.16
CA GLU A 224 10.43 -46.81 -6.88
C GLU A 224 10.55 -45.28 -6.87
N MET A 225 9.54 -44.56 -7.36
CA MET A 225 9.49 -43.09 -7.38
C MET A 225 8.99 -42.47 -6.06
N ARG A 226 8.76 -43.28 -5.01
CA ARG A 226 8.57 -42.77 -3.65
C ARG A 226 9.84 -42.03 -3.24
N TYR A 227 9.80 -40.70 -3.26
CA TYR A 227 10.94 -39.88 -2.90
C TYR A 227 11.27 -40.14 -1.42
N SER A 228 12.25 -41.00 -1.15
CA SER A 228 12.79 -41.16 0.19
C SER A 228 13.49 -39.85 0.53
N GLY A 229 13.01 -39.12 1.53
CA GLY A 229 13.64 -37.89 2.03
C GLY A 229 15.01 -38.09 2.68
N GLU A 230 15.87 -38.95 2.12
CA GLU A 230 17.29 -39.11 2.46
C GLU A 230 18.14 -38.27 1.50
N ASP A 231 17.86 -36.96 1.45
CA ASP A 231 18.87 -35.93 1.15
C ASP A 231 18.73 -34.83 2.21
N ASN A 232 18.57 -35.22 3.48
CA ASN A 232 19.13 -34.41 4.56
C ASN A 232 20.63 -34.68 4.52
N GLU A 233 21.37 -33.83 3.82
CA GLU A 233 22.80 -33.58 4.08
C GLU A 233 22.95 -33.20 5.56
N ALA A 234 22.97 -34.22 6.43
CA ALA A 234 23.54 -34.14 7.74
C ALA A 234 24.95 -34.75 7.63
N ASP A 235 25.92 -33.86 7.87
CA ASP A 235 27.32 -34.14 8.21
C ASP A 235 28.24 -34.58 7.07
N GLU A 236 29.00 -33.62 6.53
CA GLU A 236 30.46 -33.71 6.42
C GLU A 236 31.06 -32.31 6.20
N ASP A 237 31.26 -31.56 7.28
CA ASP A 237 32.42 -30.65 7.43
C ASP A 237 32.52 -30.17 8.90
N LEU A 238 32.65 -31.14 9.79
CA LEU A 238 33.52 -31.01 10.97
C LEU A 238 34.76 -31.85 10.68
N GLU A 239 35.80 -31.25 10.09
CA GLU A 239 37.21 -31.58 10.36
C GLU A 239 38.18 -30.70 9.52
N GLN A 240 38.61 -29.56 10.11
CA GLN A 240 40.01 -29.17 10.40
C GLN A 240 40.19 -27.65 10.57
#